data_AF-Q86FV5-F1
#
_entry.id   AF-Q86FV5-F1
#
_cell.length_a   1.000
_cell.length_b   1.000
_cell.length_c   1.000
_cell.angle_alpha   90.00
_cell.angle_beta   90.00
_cell.angle_gamma   90.00
#
_symmetry.space_group_name_H-M   'P 1'
#
loop_
_entity.id
_entity.type
_entity.pdbx_description
1 polymer ?
#
loop_
_entity_poly.entity_id
_entity_poly.type
_entity_poly.pdbx_seq_one_letter_code
_entity_poly.pdbx_strand_id
1 'polypeptide(L)'
;PSLFRWRHQARVERMAESEKEKEELKKKRQSYQARLINVKELISKKEGDEVALKKELEKIENEGKELDRQENELLKREKKAPWNVDTISKPGFEKTVINKKPPRKAAEDLTEEEREQRMKQFVKDNEKLCKQYGMLRKYDDSKRFLQEHLDLVCEETANYLVIWSINLEMEEKHDLMAHVAHQCICMQYILELAKQLDVDPRACVSSFFSKFQQC
;
A
#
# COMPACT_ATOMS: atom_id res chain seq x y z
N PRO A 1 21.67 -22.43 11.87
CA PRO A 1 21.62 -21.70 10.58
C PRO A 1 20.74 -22.46 9.56
N SER A 2 19.79 -21.80 8.89
CA SER A 2 18.83 -22.46 7.97
C SER A 2 19.39 -22.65 6.56
N LEU A 3 18.91 -23.68 5.84
CA LEU A 3 19.30 -23.98 4.45
C LEU A 3 19.05 -22.80 3.49
N PHE A 4 17.96 -22.04 3.68
CA PHE A 4 17.63 -20.89 2.85
C PHE A 4 18.65 -19.76 2.97
N ARG A 5 19.13 -19.50 4.19
CA ARG A 5 20.17 -18.48 4.43
C ARG A 5 21.49 -18.87 3.77
N TRP A 6 21.87 -20.15 3.86
CA TRP A 6 23.03 -20.69 3.16
C TRP A 6 22.91 -20.58 1.64
N ARG A 7 21.75 -20.91 1.06
CA ARG A 7 21.49 -20.75 -0.38
C ARG A 7 21.56 -19.30 -0.82
N HIS A 8 21.04 -18.37 -0.01
CA HIS A 8 21.15 -16.93 -0.27
C HIS A 8 22.61 -16.48 -0.24
N GLN A 9 23.37 -16.87 0.80
CA GLN A 9 24.78 -16.53 0.94
C GLN A 9 25.60 -17.03 -0.26
N ALA A 10 25.46 -18.31 -0.60
CA ALA A 10 26.15 -18.91 -1.74
C ALA A 10 25.78 -18.24 -3.08
N ARG A 11 24.54 -17.73 -3.20
CA ARG A 11 24.12 -16.96 -4.38
C ARG A 11 24.80 -15.60 -4.44
N VAL A 12 24.83 -14.87 -3.32
CA VAL A 12 25.49 -13.56 -3.22
C VAL A 12 26.99 -13.70 -3.51
N GLU A 13 27.64 -14.72 -2.97
CA GLU A 13 29.07 -15.01 -3.22
C GLU A 13 29.35 -15.30 -4.70
N ARG A 14 28.54 -16.16 -5.35
CA ARG A 14 28.69 -16.42 -6.80
C ARG A 14 28.50 -15.17 -7.66
N MET A 15 27.54 -14.31 -7.31
CA MET A 15 27.33 -13.06 -8.04
C MET A 15 28.50 -12.08 -7.83
N ALA A 16 29.03 -12.00 -6.60
CA ALA A 16 30.19 -11.17 -6.30
C ALA A 16 31.48 -11.64 -7.01
N GLU A 17 31.70 -12.96 -7.09
CA GLU A 17 32.82 -13.54 -7.82
C GLU A 17 32.71 -13.27 -9.33
N SER A 18 31.53 -13.45 -9.91
CA SER A 18 31.28 -13.13 -11.33
C SER A 18 31.48 -11.65 -11.63
N GLU A 19 31.05 -10.75 -10.74
CA GLU A 19 31.26 -9.31 -10.90
C GLU A 19 32.75 -8.94 -10.83
N LYS A 20 33.51 -9.59 -9.94
CA LYS A 20 34.96 -9.42 -9.84
C LYS A 20 35.68 -9.90 -11.11
N GLU A 21 35.30 -11.06 -11.66
CA GLU A 21 35.85 -11.58 -12.93
C GLU A 21 35.61 -10.60 -14.09
N LYS A 22 34.40 -10.02 -14.19
CA LYS A 22 34.08 -8.99 -15.18
C LYS A 22 34.94 -7.75 -15.05
N GLU A 23 35.11 -7.24 -13.84
CA GLU A 23 35.87 -6.02 -13.58
C GLU A 23 37.37 -6.23 -13.86
N GLU A 24 37.92 -7.41 -13.53
CA GLU A 24 39.30 -7.77 -13.90
C GLU A 24 39.49 -7.88 -15.42
N LEU A 25 38.54 -8.50 -16.12
CA LEU A 25 38.58 -8.60 -17.59
C LEU A 25 38.49 -7.23 -18.25
N LYS A 26 37.62 -6.35 -17.74
CA LYS A 26 37.49 -4.96 -18.18
C LYS A 26 38.78 -4.17 -18.01
N LYS A 27 39.47 -4.32 -16.87
CA LYS A 27 40.79 -3.69 -16.64
C LYS A 27 41.85 -4.21 -17.61
N LYS A 28 41.89 -5.53 -17.85
CA LYS A 28 42.79 -6.13 -18.84
C LYS A 28 42.50 -5.59 -20.25
N ARG A 29 41.23 -5.45 -20.63
CA ARG A 29 40.80 -4.89 -21.91
C ARG A 29 41.22 -3.44 -22.09
N GLN A 30 41.08 -2.62 -21.05
CA GLN A 30 41.54 -1.22 -21.04
C GLN A 30 43.06 -1.12 -21.20
N SER A 31 43.83 -1.92 -20.45
CA SER A 31 45.30 -1.98 -20.56
C SER A 31 45.75 -2.44 -21.94
N TYR A 32 45.08 -3.46 -22.49
CA TYR A 32 45.29 -3.95 -23.85
C TYR A 32 45.06 -2.86 -24.91
N GLN A 33 43.92 -2.15 -24.83
CA GLN A 33 43.61 -1.06 -25.76
C GLN A 33 44.64 0.07 -25.69
N ALA A 34 45.08 0.45 -24.48
CA ALA A 34 46.12 1.46 -24.31
C ALA A 34 47.46 1.03 -24.92
N ARG A 35 47.88 -0.23 -24.72
CA ARG A 35 49.09 -0.80 -25.34
C ARG A 35 49.00 -0.82 -26.86
N LEU A 36 47.85 -1.24 -27.39
CA LEU A 36 47.62 -1.32 -28.83
C LEU A 36 47.66 0.06 -29.50
N ILE A 37 47.08 1.09 -28.88
CA ILE A 37 47.14 2.47 -29.37
C ILE A 37 48.59 2.98 -29.34
N ASN A 38 49.29 2.78 -28.23
CA ASN A 38 50.68 3.22 -28.07
C ASN A 38 51.61 2.60 -29.13
N VAL A 39 51.52 1.29 -29.35
CA VAL A 39 52.32 0.59 -30.37
C VAL A 39 51.97 1.04 -31.79
N LYS A 40 50.69 1.28 -32.09
CA LYS A 40 50.27 1.84 -33.39
C LYS A 40 50.80 3.25 -33.62
N GLU A 41 50.82 4.09 -32.59
CA GLU A 41 51.40 5.44 -32.67
C GLU A 41 52.91 5.40 -32.90
N LEU A 42 53.65 4.52 -32.20
CA LEU A 42 55.09 4.34 -32.38
C LEU A 42 55.43 3.87 -33.80
N ILE A 43 54.65 2.93 -34.34
CA ILE A 43 54.79 2.47 -35.74
C ILE A 43 54.49 3.61 -36.73
N SER A 44 53.45 4.43 -36.47
CA SER A 44 53.09 5.56 -37.34
C SER A 44 54.14 6.67 -37.34
N LYS A 45 54.84 6.89 -36.21
CA LYS A 45 55.89 7.90 -36.06
C LYS A 45 57.27 7.43 -36.57
N LYS A 46 57.41 6.13 -36.93
CA LYS A 46 58.68 5.49 -37.32
C LYS A 46 59.79 5.66 -36.27
N GLU A 47 59.43 5.67 -34.99
CA GLU A 47 60.37 5.74 -33.88
C GLU A 47 60.56 4.34 -33.27
N GLY A 48 61.73 3.73 -33.51
CA GLY A 48 62.12 2.44 -32.90
C GLY A 48 62.53 1.36 -33.90
N ASP A 49 62.90 0.18 -33.38
CA ASP A 49 63.26 -1.00 -34.16
C ASP A 49 62.00 -1.65 -34.78
N GLU A 50 61.83 -1.54 -36.10
CA GLU A 50 60.66 -2.04 -36.84
C GLU A 50 60.41 -3.54 -36.63
N VAL A 51 61.46 -4.33 -36.41
CA VAL A 51 61.35 -5.79 -36.20
C VAL A 51 60.79 -6.08 -34.80
N ALA A 52 61.21 -5.31 -33.80
CA ALA A 52 60.72 -5.43 -32.43
C ALA A 52 59.26 -4.97 -32.32
N LEU A 53 58.89 -3.87 -32.98
CA LEU A 53 57.52 -3.32 -32.98
C LEU A 53 56.53 -4.24 -33.69
N LYS A 54 56.91 -4.87 -34.81
CA LYS A 54 56.06 -5.88 -35.50
C LYS A 54 55.83 -7.12 -34.63
N LYS A 55 56.86 -7.58 -33.91
CA LYS A 55 56.75 -8.73 -33.00
C LYS A 55 55.89 -8.43 -31.77
N GLU A 56 55.96 -7.20 -31.26
CA GLU A 56 55.09 -6.75 -30.16
C GLU A 56 53.64 -6.58 -30.62
N LEU A 57 53.41 -6.10 -31.84
CA LEU A 57 52.08 -6.03 -32.45
C LEU A 57 51.45 -7.42 -32.60
N GLU A 58 52.20 -8.41 -33.08
CA GLU A 58 51.73 -9.79 -33.20
C GLU A 58 51.39 -10.42 -31.83
N LYS A 59 52.18 -10.13 -30.78
CA LYS A 59 51.86 -10.54 -29.41
C LYS A 59 50.57 -9.90 -28.90
N ILE A 60 50.42 -8.59 -29.11
CA ILE A 60 49.21 -7.85 -28.75
C ILE A 60 48.00 -8.43 -29.51
N GLU A 61 48.11 -8.72 -30.80
CA GLU A 61 47.01 -9.35 -31.56
C GLU A 61 46.60 -10.72 -30.99
N ASN A 62 47.57 -11.54 -30.56
CA ASN A 62 47.28 -12.82 -29.90
C ASN A 62 46.65 -12.65 -28.51
N GLU A 63 47.11 -11.68 -27.71
CA GLU A 63 46.47 -11.30 -26.45
C GLU A 63 45.04 -10.80 -26.66
N GLY A 64 44.78 -10.06 -27.75
CA GLY A 64 43.45 -9.60 -28.14
C GLY A 64 42.48 -10.74 -28.42
N LYS A 65 42.92 -11.73 -29.22
CA LYS A 65 42.13 -12.95 -29.50
C LYS A 65 41.81 -13.75 -28.22
N GLU A 66 42.76 -13.80 -27.28
CA GLU A 66 42.55 -14.46 -25.99
C GLU A 66 41.54 -13.70 -25.11
N LEU A 67 41.63 -12.36 -25.07
CA LEU A 67 40.64 -11.53 -24.37
C LEU A 67 39.25 -11.66 -24.97
N ASP A 68 39.13 -11.71 -26.31
CA ASP A 68 37.85 -11.92 -26.99
C ASP A 68 37.27 -13.30 -26.66
N ARG A 69 38.12 -14.32 -26.53
CA ARG A 69 37.69 -15.67 -26.10
C ARG A 69 37.13 -15.63 -24.67
N GLN A 70 37.83 -14.94 -23.76
CA GLN A 70 37.42 -14.79 -22.36
C GLN A 70 36.11 -13.98 -22.22
N GLU A 71 35.94 -12.88 -22.97
CA GLU A 71 34.69 -12.10 -23.01
C GLU A 71 33.52 -12.96 -23.52
N ASN A 72 33.73 -13.72 -24.58
CA ASN A 72 32.70 -14.60 -25.14
C ASN A 72 32.31 -15.74 -24.18
N GLU A 73 33.26 -16.28 -23.42
CA GLU A 73 32.98 -17.27 -22.40
C GLU A 73 32.16 -16.67 -21.25
N LEU A 74 32.53 -15.48 -20.79
CA LEU A 74 31.82 -14.76 -19.74
C LEU A 74 30.38 -14.45 -20.16
N LEU A 75 30.16 -13.98 -21.38
CA LEU A 75 28.82 -13.72 -21.92
C LEU A 75 27.97 -15.00 -21.99
N LYS A 76 28.58 -16.14 -22.31
CA LYS A 76 27.88 -17.45 -22.27
C LYS A 76 27.52 -17.84 -20.84
N ARG A 77 28.38 -17.56 -19.85
CA ARG A 77 28.10 -17.79 -18.42
C ARG A 77 26.95 -16.91 -17.93
N GLU A 78 26.93 -15.62 -18.32
CA GLU A 78 25.83 -14.69 -17.99
C GLU A 78 24.49 -15.15 -18.57
N LYS A 79 24.46 -15.56 -19.85
CA LYS A 79 23.24 -16.08 -20.50
C LYS A 79 22.70 -17.35 -19.85
N LYS A 80 23.59 -18.18 -19.25
CA LYS A 80 23.23 -19.40 -18.53
C LYS A 80 22.94 -19.16 -17.05
N ALA A 81 23.15 -17.94 -16.55
CA ALA A 81 22.96 -17.63 -15.14
C ALA A 81 21.48 -17.75 -14.75
N PRO A 82 21.18 -18.29 -13.57
CA PRO A 82 19.81 -18.47 -13.13
C PRO A 82 19.15 -17.13 -12.78
N TRP A 83 17.92 -16.97 -13.25
CA TRP A 83 17.06 -15.84 -12.88
C TRP A 83 16.76 -15.85 -11.39
N ASN A 84 16.93 -14.69 -10.76
CA ASN A 84 16.66 -14.41 -9.36
C ASN A 84 16.10 -12.98 -9.19
N VAL A 85 15.67 -12.63 -7.99
CA VAL A 85 15.04 -11.33 -7.66
C VAL A 85 15.85 -10.11 -8.11
N ASP A 86 17.19 -10.20 -8.15
CA ASP A 86 18.07 -9.10 -8.53
C ASP A 86 18.27 -9.00 -10.06
N THR A 87 17.97 -10.07 -10.79
CA THR A 87 18.12 -10.15 -12.26
C THR A 87 16.79 -10.03 -13.02
N ILE A 88 15.68 -10.46 -12.40
CA ILE A 88 14.35 -10.50 -13.04
C ILE A 88 13.79 -9.09 -13.23
N SER A 89 13.97 -8.21 -12.25
CA SER A 89 13.36 -6.88 -12.27
C SER A 89 14.09 -5.92 -11.35
N LYS A 90 13.87 -4.62 -11.57
CA LYS A 90 14.26 -3.55 -10.63
C LYS A 90 13.00 -2.85 -10.11
N PRO A 91 13.01 -2.33 -8.88
CA PRO A 91 11.89 -1.52 -8.38
C PRO A 91 11.67 -0.33 -9.33
N GLY A 92 10.52 -0.30 -10.02
CA GLY A 92 10.18 0.77 -10.96
C GLY A 92 9.54 1.99 -10.29
N PHE A 93 8.69 1.74 -9.30
CA PHE A 93 8.02 2.76 -8.51
C PHE A 93 7.67 2.20 -7.12
N GLU A 94 7.94 2.97 -6.08
CA GLU A 94 7.60 2.61 -4.70
C GLU A 94 6.93 3.82 -4.03
N LYS A 95 5.69 3.64 -3.57
CA LYS A 95 4.94 4.66 -2.84
C LYS A 95 4.15 4.03 -1.71
N THR A 96 4.45 4.47 -0.50
CA THR A 96 3.70 4.09 0.70
C THR A 96 2.79 5.25 1.11
N VAL A 97 1.51 4.95 1.33
CA VAL A 97 0.54 5.93 1.85
C VAL A 97 -0.06 5.36 3.13
N ILE A 98 0.13 6.08 4.24
CA ILE A 98 -0.51 5.76 5.52
C ILE A 98 -1.70 6.69 5.69
N ASN A 99 -2.91 6.13 5.74
CA ASN A 99 -4.13 6.90 5.98
C ASN A 99 -4.26 7.27 7.47
N LYS A 100 -3.48 8.24 7.92
CA LYS A 100 -3.63 8.83 9.26
C LYS A 100 -4.90 9.68 9.25
N LYS A 101 -5.94 9.23 9.96
CA LYS A 101 -7.16 10.01 10.13
C LYS A 101 -6.86 11.32 10.89
N PRO A 102 -7.45 12.46 10.50
CA PRO A 102 -7.35 13.68 11.29
C PRO A 102 -7.99 13.45 12.67
N PRO A 103 -7.54 14.18 13.71
CA PRO A 103 -8.24 14.18 14.99
C PRO A 103 -9.70 14.57 14.77
N ARG A 104 -10.62 13.90 15.46
CA ARG A 104 -12.05 14.17 15.33
C ARG A 104 -12.29 15.61 15.80
N LYS A 105 -12.76 16.48 14.89
CA LYS A 105 -13.33 17.77 15.29
C LYS A 105 -14.57 17.47 16.12
N ALA A 106 -14.67 18.07 17.31
CA ALA A 106 -15.91 17.99 18.08
C ALA A 106 -17.05 18.50 17.20
N ALA A 107 -18.20 17.82 17.21
CA ALA A 107 -19.39 18.27 16.49
C ALA A 107 -19.89 19.66 16.98
N GLU A 108 -19.24 20.22 18.01
CA GLU A 108 -19.51 21.52 18.63
C GLU A 108 -19.15 22.72 17.75
N ASP A 109 -18.35 22.55 16.69
CA ASP A 109 -17.92 23.68 15.83
C ASP A 109 -18.94 24.11 14.75
N LEU A 110 -20.04 23.37 14.55
CA LEU A 110 -21.06 23.68 13.54
C LEU A 110 -22.06 24.72 14.08
N THR A 111 -22.31 25.77 13.29
CA THR A 111 -23.36 26.76 13.57
C THR A 111 -24.75 26.11 13.51
N GLU A 112 -25.73 26.69 14.21
CA GLU A 112 -27.10 26.16 14.25
C GLU A 112 -27.73 26.08 12.85
N GLU A 113 -27.44 27.08 12.00
CA GLU A 113 -27.91 27.12 10.61
C GLU A 113 -27.35 25.97 9.76
N GLU A 114 -26.06 25.63 9.94
CA GLU A 114 -25.44 24.51 9.23
C GLU A 114 -26.00 23.16 9.69
N ARG A 115 -26.29 23.02 11.00
CA ARG A 115 -26.95 21.82 11.53
C ARG A 115 -28.35 21.64 10.96
N GLU A 116 -29.10 22.73 10.84
CA GLU A 116 -30.45 22.69 10.26
C GLU A 116 -30.42 22.29 8.78
N GLN A 117 -29.51 22.88 7.99
CA GLN A 117 -29.35 22.52 6.57
C GLN A 117 -28.94 21.05 6.41
N ARG A 118 -27.99 20.59 7.23
CA ARG A 118 -27.54 19.19 7.24
C ARG A 118 -28.68 18.24 7.62
N MET A 119 -29.49 18.61 8.62
CA MET A 119 -30.67 17.84 9.00
C MET A 119 -31.68 17.75 7.85
N LYS A 120 -32.00 18.88 7.20
CA LYS A 120 -32.95 18.93 6.07
C LYS A 120 -32.49 18.03 4.93
N GLN A 121 -31.21 18.09 4.57
CA GLN A 121 -30.65 17.26 3.52
C GLN A 121 -30.63 15.78 3.92
N PHE A 122 -30.21 15.48 5.16
CA PHE A 122 -30.18 14.12 5.69
C PHE A 122 -31.56 13.46 5.67
N VAL A 123 -32.58 14.16 6.18
CA VAL A 123 -33.96 13.67 6.21
C VAL A 123 -34.44 13.42 4.79
N LYS A 124 -34.21 14.36 3.86
CA LYS A 124 -34.61 14.20 2.45
C LYS A 124 -34.08 12.92 1.81
N ASP A 125 -32.83 12.56 2.10
CA ASP A 125 -32.17 11.41 1.48
C ASP A 125 -32.44 10.10 2.23
N ASN A 126 -32.64 10.16 3.56
CA ASN A 126 -32.64 8.98 4.42
C ASN A 126 -33.97 8.71 5.15
N GLU A 127 -35.02 9.51 4.90
CA GLU A 127 -36.30 9.40 5.64
C GLU A 127 -36.85 7.97 5.68
N LYS A 128 -36.89 7.31 4.51
CA LYS A 128 -37.43 5.95 4.37
C LYS A 128 -36.63 4.95 5.18
N LEU A 129 -35.31 5.08 5.18
CA LEU A 129 -34.41 4.21 5.91
C LEU A 129 -34.49 4.45 7.43
N CYS A 130 -34.64 5.71 7.85
CA CYS A 130 -34.86 6.07 9.26
C CYS A 130 -36.17 5.48 9.79
N LYS A 131 -37.26 5.57 9.00
CA LYS A 131 -38.53 4.93 9.32
C LYS A 131 -38.41 3.41 9.38
N GLN A 132 -37.74 2.78 8.39
CA GLN A 132 -37.51 1.33 8.40
C GLN A 132 -36.76 0.89 9.66
N TYR A 133 -35.68 1.60 10.03
CA TYR A 133 -34.95 1.34 11.27
C TYR A 133 -35.84 1.46 12.51
N GLY A 134 -36.61 2.54 12.62
CA GLY A 134 -37.50 2.76 13.77
C GLY A 134 -38.64 1.74 13.90
N MET A 135 -38.95 1.00 12.83
CA MET A 135 -39.92 -0.11 12.85
C MET A 135 -39.30 -1.45 13.26
N LEU A 136 -37.98 -1.56 13.38
CA LEU A 136 -37.31 -2.79 13.82
C LEU A 136 -37.50 -2.99 15.32
N ARG A 137 -37.46 -4.26 15.76
CA ARG A 137 -37.60 -4.63 17.18
C ARG A 137 -36.50 -5.57 17.65
N LYS A 138 -36.14 -6.58 16.86
CA LYS A 138 -35.10 -7.54 17.24
C LYS A 138 -33.72 -6.90 17.09
N TYR A 139 -32.88 -7.07 18.11
CA TYR A 139 -31.51 -6.54 18.11
C TYR A 139 -30.66 -7.05 16.94
N ASP A 140 -30.82 -8.31 16.55
CA ASP A 140 -30.09 -8.87 15.41
C ASP A 140 -30.48 -8.20 14.09
N ASP A 141 -31.77 -7.90 13.90
CA ASP A 141 -32.28 -7.22 12.72
C ASP A 141 -31.81 -5.75 12.70
N SER A 142 -31.90 -5.04 13.84
CA SER A 142 -31.37 -3.68 13.98
C SER A 142 -29.86 -3.62 13.73
N LYS A 143 -29.10 -4.61 14.22
CA LYS A 143 -27.66 -4.72 14.00
C LYS A 143 -27.34 -4.90 12.52
N ARG A 144 -27.98 -5.86 11.86
CA ARG A 144 -27.75 -6.13 10.43
C ARG A 144 -28.11 -4.90 9.59
N PHE A 145 -29.25 -4.28 9.88
CA PHE A 145 -29.71 -3.09 9.16
C PHE A 145 -28.73 -1.92 9.29
N LEU A 146 -28.23 -1.64 10.49
CA LEU A 146 -27.24 -0.56 10.70
C LEU A 146 -25.87 -0.89 10.11
N GLN A 147 -25.50 -2.17 10.00
CA GLN A 147 -24.27 -2.59 9.29
C GLN A 147 -24.38 -2.42 7.78
N GLU A 148 -25.56 -2.63 7.20
CA GLU A 148 -25.85 -2.37 5.78
C GLU A 148 -25.98 -0.86 5.50
N HIS A 149 -26.48 -0.09 6.47
CA HIS A 149 -26.73 1.34 6.37
C HIS A 149 -25.97 2.14 7.43
N LEU A 150 -24.64 2.07 7.40
CA LEU A 150 -23.76 2.75 8.37
C LEU A 150 -23.96 4.28 8.40
N ASP A 151 -24.42 4.87 7.30
CA ASP A 151 -24.66 6.32 7.24
C ASP A 151 -25.78 6.80 8.16
N LEU A 152 -26.70 5.90 8.56
CA LEU A 152 -27.75 6.19 9.53
C LEU A 152 -27.23 6.24 10.97
N VAL A 153 -26.01 5.80 11.23
CA VAL A 153 -25.42 5.80 12.57
C VAL A 153 -24.83 7.19 12.85
N CYS A 154 -25.71 8.15 13.09
CA CYS A 154 -25.40 9.56 13.29
C CYS A 154 -26.42 10.25 14.21
N GLU A 155 -26.09 11.46 14.65
CA GLU A 155 -26.97 12.25 15.54
C GLU A 155 -28.26 12.68 14.81
N GLU A 156 -28.21 12.87 13.48
CA GLU A 156 -29.37 13.25 12.68
C GLU A 156 -30.48 12.20 12.71
N THR A 157 -30.12 10.91 12.65
CA THR A 157 -31.09 9.82 12.78
C THR A 157 -31.75 9.82 14.15
N ALA A 158 -30.97 9.99 15.23
CA ALA A 158 -31.53 10.04 16.58
C ALA A 158 -32.53 11.21 16.72
N ASN A 159 -32.18 12.40 16.23
CA ASN A 159 -33.04 13.57 16.27
C ASN A 159 -34.32 13.37 15.43
N TYR A 160 -34.22 12.77 14.25
CA TYR A 160 -35.37 12.43 13.43
C TYR A 160 -36.33 11.48 14.16
N LEU A 161 -35.81 10.44 14.81
CA LEU A 161 -36.62 9.47 15.56
C LEU A 161 -37.32 10.12 16.77
N VAL A 162 -36.69 11.09 17.44
CA VAL A 162 -37.32 11.87 18.52
C VAL A 162 -38.50 12.67 17.97
N ILE A 163 -38.30 13.44 16.89
CA ILE A 163 -39.37 14.22 16.26
C ILE A 163 -40.50 13.30 15.78
N TRP A 164 -40.17 12.15 15.21
CA TRP A 164 -41.17 11.19 14.78
C TRP A 164 -41.97 10.62 15.96
N SER A 165 -41.31 10.35 17.10
CA SER A 165 -41.98 9.90 18.33
C SER A 165 -42.97 10.95 18.85
N ILE A 166 -42.60 12.24 18.82
CA ILE A 166 -43.50 13.35 19.21
C ILE A 166 -44.72 13.40 18.27
N ASN A 167 -44.51 13.30 16.95
CA ASN A 167 -45.61 13.32 15.99
C ASN A 167 -46.57 12.13 16.18
N LEU A 168 -46.04 10.94 16.49
CA LEU A 168 -46.86 9.76 16.77
C LEU A 168 -47.69 9.92 18.03
N GLU A 169 -47.14 10.58 19.06
CA GLU A 169 -47.86 10.89 20.29
C GLU A 169 -48.99 11.89 20.05
N MET A 170 -48.75 12.92 19.23
CA MET A 170 -49.79 13.87 18.81
C MET A 170 -50.90 13.22 17.96
N GLU A 171 -50.58 12.14 17.24
CA GLU A 171 -51.53 11.33 16.48
C GLU A 171 -52.22 10.23 17.32
N GLU A 172 -52.02 10.21 18.64
CA GLU A 172 -52.57 9.20 19.58
C GLU A 172 -52.13 7.76 19.27
N LYS A 173 -50.98 7.57 18.60
CA LYS A 173 -50.41 6.26 18.25
C LYS A 173 -49.37 5.79 19.28
N HIS A 174 -49.79 5.63 20.52
CA HIS A 174 -48.91 5.37 21.66
C HIS A 174 -48.06 4.09 21.52
N ASP A 175 -48.63 2.98 21.03
CA ASP A 175 -47.90 1.72 20.87
C ASP A 175 -46.76 1.84 19.84
N LEU A 176 -47.03 2.56 18.74
CA LEU A 176 -46.04 2.79 17.71
C LEU A 176 -44.97 3.76 18.18
N MET A 177 -45.35 4.81 18.91
CA MET A 177 -44.42 5.73 19.56
C MET A 177 -43.45 4.99 20.47
N ALA A 178 -43.95 4.09 21.33
CA ALA A 178 -43.11 3.31 22.24
C ALA A 178 -42.11 2.42 21.48
N HIS A 179 -42.51 1.85 20.33
CA HIS A 179 -41.60 1.10 19.46
C HIS A 179 -40.51 1.96 18.83
N VAL A 180 -40.87 3.12 18.29
CA VAL A 180 -39.91 4.05 17.68
C VAL A 180 -38.95 4.62 18.75
N ALA A 181 -39.45 4.94 19.94
CA ALA A 181 -38.66 5.42 21.06
C ALA A 181 -37.60 4.40 21.50
N HIS A 182 -37.93 3.10 21.50
CA HIS A 182 -36.95 2.05 21.79
C HIS A 182 -35.76 2.05 20.80
N GLN A 183 -36.03 2.17 19.50
CA GLN A 183 -34.96 2.27 18.50
C GLN A 183 -34.19 3.60 18.61
N CYS A 184 -34.87 4.69 18.97
CA CYS A 184 -34.21 5.96 19.27
C CYS A 184 -33.20 5.83 20.41
N ILE A 185 -33.58 5.18 21.51
CA ILE A 185 -32.68 4.93 22.66
C ILE A 185 -31.50 4.06 22.24
N CYS A 186 -31.72 3.03 21.42
CA CYS A 186 -30.64 2.20 20.89
C CYS A 186 -29.63 3.03 20.09
N MET A 187 -30.10 3.92 19.21
CA MET A 187 -29.22 4.82 18.45
C MET A 187 -28.44 5.78 19.36
N GLN A 188 -29.12 6.40 20.34
CA GLN A 188 -28.47 7.28 21.31
C GLN A 188 -27.38 6.57 22.11
N TYR A 189 -27.61 5.32 22.52
CA TYR A 189 -26.61 4.55 23.25
C TYR A 189 -25.40 4.18 22.38
N ILE A 190 -25.60 3.88 21.08
CA ILE A 190 -24.48 3.69 20.13
C ILE A 190 -23.63 4.97 20.05
N LEU A 191 -24.28 6.14 19.94
CA LEU A 191 -23.61 7.44 19.88
C LEU A 191 -22.86 7.75 21.19
N GLU A 192 -23.46 7.45 22.34
CA GLU A 192 -22.86 7.64 23.66
C GLU A 192 -21.65 6.72 23.87
N LEU A 193 -21.77 5.44 23.52
CA LEU A 193 -20.65 4.49 23.57
C LEU A 193 -19.48 4.95 22.70
N ALA A 194 -19.77 5.51 21.53
CA ALA A 194 -18.76 6.04 20.62
C ALA A 194 -18.05 7.27 21.17
N LYS A 195 -18.77 8.15 21.87
CA LYS A 195 -18.21 9.31 22.59
C LYS A 195 -17.29 8.84 23.72
N GLN A 196 -17.70 7.86 24.51
CA GLN A 196 -16.90 7.30 25.61
C GLN A 196 -15.61 6.61 25.13
N LEU A 197 -15.66 5.95 23.98
CA LEU A 197 -14.52 5.23 23.40
C LEU A 197 -13.65 6.08 22.47
N ASP A 198 -13.99 7.37 22.26
CA ASP A 198 -13.34 8.27 21.30
C ASP A 198 -13.17 7.66 19.90
N VAL A 199 -14.23 7.01 19.41
CA VAL A 199 -14.26 6.38 18.08
C VAL A 199 -15.50 6.78 17.31
N ASP A 200 -15.45 6.61 15.99
CA ASP A 200 -16.61 6.84 15.14
C ASP A 200 -17.76 5.88 15.54
N PRO A 201 -19.01 6.38 15.70
CA PRO A 201 -20.14 5.55 16.11
C PRO A 201 -20.46 4.42 15.13
N ARG A 202 -20.12 4.58 13.85
CA ARG A 202 -20.25 3.54 12.82
C ARG A 202 -19.38 2.33 13.12
N ALA A 203 -18.24 2.53 13.80
CA ALA A 203 -17.36 1.43 14.22
C ALA A 203 -17.87 0.71 15.49
N CYS A 204 -18.81 1.31 16.22
CA CYS A 204 -19.30 0.78 17.50
C CYS A 204 -20.57 -0.07 17.40
N VAL A 205 -21.25 -0.06 16.26
CA VAL A 205 -22.54 -0.74 16.06
C VAL A 205 -22.49 -2.20 16.54
N SER A 206 -21.50 -2.96 16.06
CA SER A 206 -21.35 -4.37 16.43
C SER A 206 -21.08 -4.55 17.93
N SER A 207 -20.23 -3.69 18.51
CA SER A 207 -19.83 -3.75 19.92
C SER A 207 -20.98 -3.43 20.86
N PHE A 208 -21.87 -2.49 20.46
CA PHE A 208 -23.08 -2.17 21.21
C PHE A 208 -24.00 -3.39 21.34
N PHE A 209 -24.43 -3.96 20.22
CA PHE A 209 -25.38 -5.07 20.26
C PHE A 209 -24.80 -6.33 20.93
N SER A 210 -23.49 -6.59 20.77
CA SER A 210 -22.83 -7.68 21.48
C SER A 210 -22.83 -7.51 23.00
N LYS A 211 -22.67 -6.27 23.51
CA LYS A 211 -22.77 -5.99 24.95
C LYS A 211 -24.20 -6.04 25.46
N PHE A 212 -25.15 -5.52 24.69
CA PHE A 212 -26.57 -5.48 25.07
C PHE A 212 -27.24 -6.86 25.10
N GLN A 213 -26.79 -7.79 24.24
CA GLN A 213 -27.29 -9.18 24.23
C GLN A 213 -26.65 -10.07 25.30
N GLN A 214 -25.57 -9.62 25.94
CA GLN A 214 -24.89 -10.35 27.03
C GLN A 214 -25.40 -9.96 28.43
N CYS A 215 -26.23 -8.92 28.53
CA CYS A 215 -26.97 -8.54 29.73
C CYS A 215 -28.38 -9.14 29.71
#